data_AF-A0A928LHT0-F1
#
_entry.id   AF-A0A928LHT0-F1
#
_cell.length_a   1.000
_cell.length_b   1.000
_cell.length_c   1.000
_cell.angle_alpha   90.00
_cell.angle_beta   90.00
_cell.angle_gamma   90.00
#
_symmetry.space_group_name_H-M   'P 1'
#
loop_
_entity.id
_entity.type
_entity.pdbx_description
1 polymer ?
#
loop_
_entity_poly.entity_id
_entity_poly.type
_entity_poly.pdbx_seq_one_letter_code
_entity_poly.pdbx_strand_id
1 'polypeptide(L)' 'MELVPTLKGDANCDNSVDIADVVIVKCYLINGTKYSISEQGTTNADVHNSGNGLNVQDVLAIQKKSLKLIDNFDSM' A
#
# COMPACT_ATOMS: atom_id res chain seq x y z
N MET A 1 -13.23 -11.02 -10.76
CA MET A 1 -12.11 -11.80 -10.20
C MET A 1 -11.49 -10.87 -9.18
N GLU A 2 -11.48 -11.21 -7.89
CA GLU A 2 -10.77 -10.40 -6.89
C GLU A 2 -9.29 -10.46 -7.24
N LEU A 3 -8.67 -9.28 -7.43
CA LEU A 3 -7.23 -9.20 -7.53
C LEU A 3 -6.66 -9.57 -6.16
N VAL A 4 -5.65 -10.45 -6.16
CA VAL A 4 -4.94 -10.83 -4.94
C VAL A 4 -3.65 -10.03 -4.85
N PRO A 5 -3.23 -9.59 -3.65
CA PRO A 5 -1.98 -8.87 -3.51
C PRO A 5 -0.80 -9.78 -3.86
N THR A 6 0.04 -9.35 -4.80
CA THR A 6 1.27 -10.06 -5.18
C THR A 6 2.32 -9.93 -4.09
N LEU A 7 2.44 -8.72 -3.53
CA LEU A 7 3.28 -8.40 -2.39
C LEU A 7 2.58 -7.34 -1.56
N LYS A 8 2.19 -7.69 -0.32
CA LYS A 8 1.53 -6.73 0.59
C LYS A 8 2.47 -5.56 0.86
N GLY A 9 1.98 -4.34 0.66
CA GLY A 9 2.69 -3.08 0.85
C GLY A 9 3.48 -2.57 -0.36
N ASP A 10 3.56 -3.33 -1.45
CA ASP A 10 4.22 -2.94 -2.71
C ASP A 10 3.21 -2.23 -3.63
N ALA A 11 3.02 -0.94 -3.36
CA ALA A 11 2.03 -0.11 -4.00
C ALA A 11 2.44 0.31 -5.42
N ASN A 12 3.75 0.40 -5.68
CA ASN A 12 4.29 0.78 -6.99
C ASN A 12 4.55 -0.44 -7.92
N CYS A 13 4.37 -1.67 -7.42
CA CYS A 13 4.59 -2.94 -8.11
C CYS A 13 6.05 -3.18 -8.53
N ASP A 14 7.03 -2.75 -7.73
CA ASP A 14 8.46 -2.92 -8.01
C ASP A 14 9.09 -4.17 -7.36
N ASN A 15 8.28 -4.98 -6.65
CA ASN A 15 8.68 -6.15 -5.88
C ASN A 15 9.50 -5.84 -4.62
N SER A 16 9.48 -4.60 -4.16
CA SER A 16 10.05 -4.17 -2.88
C SER A 16 8.98 -3.45 -2.05
N VAL A 17 9.22 -3.33 -0.75
CA VAL A 17 8.37 -2.53 0.14
C VAL A 17 9.23 -1.47 0.78
N ASP A 18 9.16 -0.25 0.25
CA ASP A 18 9.99 0.87 0.67
C ASP A 18 9.23 2.21 0.76
N ILE A 19 9.98 3.30 0.86
CA ILE A 19 9.39 4.64 1.02
C ILE A 19 8.67 5.12 -0.25
N ALA A 20 9.02 4.59 -1.43
CA ALA A 20 8.36 4.90 -2.68
C ALA A 20 6.89 4.46 -2.65
N ASP A 21 6.60 3.30 -2.05
CA ASP A 21 5.23 2.81 -1.83
C ASP A 21 4.42 3.75 -0.95
N VAL A 22 5.03 4.21 0.15
CA VAL A 22 4.41 5.17 1.07
C VAL A 22 4.08 6.47 0.32
N VAL A 23 5.02 6.97 -0.49
CA VAL A 23 4.86 8.23 -1.23
C VAL A 23 3.77 8.11 -2.27
N ILE A 24 3.71 7.02 -3.05
CA ILE A 24 2.72 6.87 -4.13
C ILE A 24 1.31 6.73 -3.57
N VAL A 25 1.10 5.96 -2.48
CA VAL A 25 -0.20 5.83 -1.82
C VAL A 25 -0.61 7.16 -1.21
N LYS A 26 0.30 7.88 -0.54
CA LYS A 26 0.01 9.20 0.03
C LYS A 26 -0.35 10.23 -1.05
N CYS A 27 0.36 10.23 -2.18
CA CYS A 27 0.04 11.10 -3.32
C CYS A 27 -1.33 10.74 -3.93
N TYR A 28 -1.66 9.46 -4.02
CA TYR A 28 -2.98 8.99 -4.46
C TYR A 28 -4.10 9.48 -3.52
N LEU A 29 -3.90 9.41 -2.20
CA LEU A 29 -4.87 9.94 -1.23
C LEU A 29 -5.05 11.45 -1.30
N ILE A 30 -3.99 12.20 -1.65
CA ILE A 30 -4.07 13.65 -1.83
C ILE A 30 -4.79 14.00 -3.12
N ASN A 31 -4.43 13.36 -4.23
CA ASN A 31 -5.02 13.59 -5.55
C ASN A 31 -4.81 12.39 -6.48
N GLY A 32 -5.70 11.41 -6.40
CA GLY A 32 -5.68 10.21 -7.24
C GLY A 32 -5.88 10.48 -8.73
N THR A 33 -6.37 11.66 -9.12
CA THR A 33 -6.50 12.07 -10.52
C THR A 33 -5.16 12.46 -11.13
N LYS A 34 -4.25 13.00 -10.32
CA LYS A 34 -2.89 13.37 -10.74
C LYS A 34 -1.88 12.23 -10.53
N TYR A 35 -2.08 11.47 -9.47
CA TYR A 35 -1.20 10.37 -9.07
C TYR A 35 -2.00 9.08 -9.08
N SER A 36 -2.12 8.48 -10.27
CA SER A 36 -2.81 7.21 -10.46
C SER A 36 -1.97 6.05 -9.96
N ILE A 37 -2.61 5.10 -9.29
CA ILE A 37 -2.02 3.81 -8.91
C ILE A 37 -2.70 2.71 -9.74
N SER A 38 -1.97 1.63 -10.03
CA SER A 38 -2.54 0.50 -10.76
C SER A 38 -3.53 -0.28 -9.88
N GLU A 39 -4.50 -1.01 -10.46
CA GLU A 39 -5.42 -1.83 -9.66
C GLU A 39 -4.68 -2.85 -8.77
N GLN A 40 -3.58 -3.41 -9.29
CA GLN A 40 -2.70 -4.29 -8.51
C GLN A 40 -2.01 -3.54 -7.37
N GLY A 41 -1.49 -2.33 -7.64
CA GLY A 41 -0.88 -1.47 -6.62
C GLY A 41 -1.87 -1.09 -5.53
N THR A 42 -3.13 -0.81 -5.89
CA THR A 42 -4.22 -0.57 -4.93
C THR A 42 -4.45 -1.78 -4.04
N THR A 43 -4.49 -2.97 -4.65
CA THR A 43 -4.69 -4.24 -3.94
C THR A 43 -3.51 -4.56 -3.02
N ASN A 44 -2.29 -4.32 -3.48
CA ASN A 44 -1.07 -4.52 -2.70
C ASN A 44 -0.99 -3.55 -1.52
N ALA A 45 -1.41 -2.30 -1.73
CA ALA A 45 -1.33 -1.25 -0.72
C ALA A 45 -2.46 -1.32 0.33
N ASP A 46 -3.58 -1.98 0.04
CA ASP A 46 -4.71 -2.18 0.98
C ASP A 46 -4.37 -3.27 2.02
N VAL A 47 -3.49 -2.90 2.96
CA VAL A 47 -2.90 -3.79 3.96
C VAL A 47 -3.56 -3.69 5.33
N HIS A 48 -4.29 -2.61 5.61
CA HIS A 48 -4.99 -2.37 6.86
C HIS A 48 -6.49 -2.59 6.68
N ASN A 49 -6.97 -3.71 7.21
CA ASN A 49 -8.37 -4.15 7.10
C ASN A 49 -8.80 -4.26 5.62
N SER A 50 -8.08 -5.11 4.87
CA SER A 50 -8.18 -5.31 3.43
C SER A 50 -9.62 -5.41 2.91
N GLY A 51 -9.91 -4.69 1.82
CA GLY A 51 -11.24 -4.61 1.21
C GLY A 51 -12.03 -3.36 1.59
N ASN A 52 -11.46 -2.47 2.41
CA ASN A 52 -12.04 -1.15 2.70
C ASN A 52 -11.52 -0.04 1.77
N GLY A 53 -10.53 -0.35 0.91
CA GLY A 53 -9.87 0.59 0.02
C GLY A 53 -8.81 1.45 0.72
N LEU A 54 -7.97 2.10 -0.10
CA LEU A 54 -6.81 2.82 0.41
C LEU A 54 -7.18 3.99 1.33
N ASN A 55 -6.55 3.99 2.49
CA ASN A 55 -6.70 5.03 3.49
C ASN A 55 -5.36 5.34 4.18
N VAL A 56 -5.39 6.28 5.13
CA VAL A 56 -4.16 6.73 5.81
C VAL A 56 -3.53 5.64 6.68
N GLN A 57 -4.31 4.68 7.19
CA GLN A 57 -3.77 3.58 8.00
C GLN A 57 -2.92 2.62 7.14
N ASP A 58 -3.29 2.40 5.89
CA ASP A 58 -2.45 1.64 4.94
C ASP A 58 -1.09 2.29 4.76
N VAL A 59 -1.07 3.62 4.55
CA VAL A 59 0.18 4.39 4.44
C VAL A 59 1.04 4.22 5.69
N LEU A 60 0.43 4.30 6.87
CA LEU A 60 1.14 4.14 8.14
C LEU A 60 1.68 2.71 8.32
N ALA A 61 0.91 1.70 7.91
CA ALA A 61 1.31 0.31 7.96
C ALA A 61 2.52 0.05 7.04
N ILE A 62 2.45 0.48 5.79
CA ILE A 62 3.54 0.36 4.80
C ILE A 62 4.77 1.13 5.28
N GLN A 63 4.60 2.33 5.86
CA GLN A 63 5.69 3.10 6.42
C GLN A 63 6.39 2.37 7.58
N LYS A 64 5.62 1.77 8.50
CA LYS A 64 6.18 0.95 9.59
C LYS A 64 6.94 -0.26 9.04
N LYS A 65 6.42 -0.89 7.98
CA LYS A 65 7.07 -2.03 7.31
C LYS A 65 8.39 -1.62 6.66
N SER A 66 8.40 -0.51 5.92
CA SER A 66 9.60 0.07 5.30
C SER A 66 10.69 0.41 6.33
N LEU A 67 10.28 0.88 7.51
CA LEU A 67 11.18 1.17 8.64
C LEU A 67 11.57 -0.08 9.45
N LYS A 68 11.12 -1.28 9.06
CA LYS A 68 11.32 -2.55 9.78
C LYS A 68 10.83 -2.51 11.23
N LEU A 69 9.80 -1.71 11.51
CA LEU A 69 9.12 -1.68 12.80
C LEU A 69 8.11 -2.83 12.95
N ILE A 70 7.68 -3.41 11.82
CA ILE A 70 6.82 -4.59 11.76
C ILE A 70 7.38 -5.60 10.75
N ASP A 71 7.21 -6.88 11.04
CA ASP A 71 7.66 -7.98 10.17
C ASP A 71 6.58 -8.40 9.17
N ASN A 72 5.31 -8.12 9.46
CA ASN A 72 4.16 -8.50 8.64
C ASN A 72 2.94 -7.65 8.98
N PHE A 73 1.97 -7.61 8.06
CA PHE A 73 0.74 -6.83 8.18
C PHE A 73 -0.38 -7.55 8.94
N ASP A 74 -0.20 -8.82 9.30
CA ASP A 74 -1.25 -9.67 9.90
C ASP A 74 -1.68 -9.27 11.33
N SER A 75 -1.09 -8.21 11.87
CA SER A 75 -1.37 -7.66 13.20
C SER A 75 -2.10 -6.31 13.16
N MET A 76 -2.63 -5.92 11.99
CA MET A 76 -3.27 -4.61 11.75
C MET A 76 -4.72 -4.73 11.31
#